data_AF-D1M904-F1
#
_entry.id   AF-D1M904-F1
#
_cell.length_a   1.000
_cell.length_b   1.000
_cell.length_c   1.000
_cell.angle_alpha   90.00
_cell.angle_beta   90.00
_cell.angle_gamma   90.00
#
_symmetry.space_group_name_H-M   'P 1'
#
loop_
_entity.id
_entity.type
_entity.pdbx_description
1 polymer ?
#
loop_
_entity_poly.entity_id
_entity_poly.type
_entity_poly.pdbx_seq_one_letter_code
_entity_poly.pdbx_strand_id
1 'polypeptide(L)'
;FYPDLLNFKEADYELTAIRMIAKIPTIAAMSYKYSIGQPFIYPDNSLDFTENFLHMMFATPCTKYTVNPIIKNALNKIFILHADHEQ
;
A
#
# COMPACT_ATOMS: atom_id res chain seq x y z
N PHE A 1 -4.64 -28.03 11.13
CA PHE A 1 -4.33 -27.22 12.32
C PHE A 1 -2.85 -26.95 12.31
N TYR A 2 -2.42 -25.69 12.19
CA TYR A 2 -1.01 -25.30 12.11
C TYR A 2 -0.48 -25.08 13.54
N PRO A 3 0.30 -26.03 14.12
CA PRO A 3 0.75 -25.96 15.51
C PRO A 3 1.73 -24.79 15.74
N ASP A 4 2.38 -24.34 14.69
CA ASP A 4 3.32 -23.22 14.71
C ASP A 4 2.63 -21.87 15.00
N LEU A 5 1.31 -21.79 14.81
CA LEU A 5 0.50 -20.63 15.19
C LEU A 5 0.15 -20.58 16.69
N LEU A 6 0.59 -21.56 17.50
CA LEU A 6 0.31 -21.58 18.95
C LEU A 6 1.45 -20.98 19.78
N ASN A 7 2.62 -20.74 19.18
CA ASN A 7 3.81 -20.18 19.84
C ASN A 7 4.15 -18.76 19.31
N PHE A 8 3.14 -17.93 19.04
CA PHE A 8 3.39 -16.53 18.66
C PHE A 8 3.99 -15.77 19.84
N LYS A 9 5.16 -15.18 19.62
CA LYS A 9 5.72 -14.18 20.53
C LYS A 9 5.14 -12.83 20.17
N GLU A 10 5.13 -11.88 21.12
CA GLU A 10 4.66 -10.50 20.86
C GLU A 10 5.34 -9.86 19.62
N ALA A 11 6.64 -10.14 19.42
CA ALA A 11 7.41 -9.67 18.27
C ALA A 11 6.86 -10.13 16.91
N ASP A 12 6.19 -11.29 16.86
CA ASP A 12 5.61 -11.83 15.63
C ASP A 12 4.32 -11.08 15.25
N TYR A 13 3.56 -10.56 16.22
CA TYR A 13 2.38 -9.73 15.97
C TYR A 13 2.76 -8.37 15.38
N GLU A 14 3.78 -7.72 15.94
CA GLU A 14 4.27 -6.43 15.43
C GLU A 14 4.76 -6.56 13.99
N LEU A 15 5.58 -7.57 13.69
CA LEU A 15 6.06 -7.84 12.34
C LEU A 15 4.91 -8.12 11.36
N THR A 16 3.88 -8.84 11.81
CA THR A 16 2.72 -9.15 10.99
C THR A 16 1.90 -7.88 10.71
N ALA A 17 1.68 -7.03 11.71
CA ALA A 17 1.01 -5.74 11.54
C ALA A 17 1.75 -4.82 10.56
N ILE A 18 3.08 -4.70 10.71
CA ILE A 18 3.93 -3.94 9.78
C ILE A 18 3.80 -4.49 8.36
N ARG A 19 3.85 -5.81 8.19
CA ARG A 19 3.69 -6.44 6.87
C ARG A 19 2.33 -6.17 6.25
N MET A 20 1.25 -6.20 7.04
CA MET A 20 -0.09 -5.90 6.54
C MET A 20 -0.17 -4.45 6.06
N ILE A 21 0.23 -3.48 6.89
CA ILE A 21 0.21 -2.06 6.55
C ILE A 21 1.07 -1.77 5.31
N ALA A 22 2.26 -2.37 5.22
CA ALA A 22 3.18 -2.15 4.11
C ALA A 22 2.70 -2.81 2.80
N LYS A 23 2.05 -3.98 2.85
CA LYS A 23 1.72 -4.77 1.65
C LYS A 23 0.33 -4.52 1.09
N ILE A 24 -0.64 -4.09 1.91
CA ILE A 24 -2.01 -3.80 1.46
C ILE A 24 -2.03 -2.80 0.29
N PRO A 25 -1.30 -1.67 0.33
CA PRO A 25 -1.28 -0.71 -0.79
C PRO A 25 -0.76 -1.32 -2.09
N THR A 26 0.29 -2.15 -2.01
CA THR A 26 0.84 -2.84 -3.18
C THR A 26 -0.15 -3.82 -3.78
N ILE A 27 -0.85 -4.61 -2.96
CA ILE A 27 -1.87 -5.57 -3.42
C ILE A 27 -3.04 -4.82 -4.07
N ALA A 28 -3.51 -3.74 -3.46
CA ALA A 28 -4.57 -2.91 -4.03
C ALA A 28 -4.16 -2.32 -5.40
N ALA A 29 -2.93 -1.81 -5.51
CA ALA A 29 -2.41 -1.27 -6.77
C ALA A 29 -2.25 -2.33 -7.87
N MET A 30 -1.74 -3.51 -7.52
CA MET A 30 -1.66 -4.64 -8.45
C MET A 30 -3.05 -5.08 -8.92
N SER A 31 -4.04 -5.11 -8.02
CA SER A 31 -5.43 -5.46 -8.36
C SER A 31 -6.03 -4.45 -9.35
N TYR A 32 -5.80 -3.16 -9.13
CA TYR A 32 -6.20 -2.12 -10.07
C TYR A 32 -5.52 -2.29 -11.44
N LYS A 33 -4.18 -2.43 -11.47
CA LYS A 33 -3.41 -2.64 -12.70
C LYS A 33 -3.87 -3.86 -13.49
N TYR A 34 -4.12 -4.95 -12.78
CA TYR A 34 -4.65 -6.18 -13.37
C TYR A 34 -6.01 -5.94 -14.02
N SER A 35 -6.92 -5.22 -13.34
CA SER A 35 -8.27 -4.94 -13.84
C SER A 35 -8.30 -4.15 -15.16
N ILE A 36 -7.26 -3.35 -15.43
CA ILE A 36 -7.13 -2.53 -16.64
C ILE A 36 -6.08 -3.08 -17.63
N GLY A 37 -5.54 -4.28 -17.41
CA GLY A 37 -4.57 -4.92 -18.29
C GLY A 37 -3.20 -4.22 -18.38
N GLN A 38 -2.82 -3.47 -17.34
CA GLN A 38 -1.53 -2.77 -17.29
C GLN A 38 -0.49 -3.56 -16.47
N PRO A 39 0.82 -3.36 -16.75
CA PRO A 39 1.88 -4.01 -15.99
C PRO A 39 1.92 -3.50 -14.54
N PHE A 40 2.37 -4.37 -13.63
CA PHE A 40 2.57 -4.01 -12.23
C PHE A 40 3.77 -3.06 -12.07
N ILE A 41 3.59 -2.09 -11.18
CA ILE A 41 4.61 -1.12 -10.81
C ILE A 41 5.12 -1.48 -9.41
N TYR A 42 6.43 -1.57 -9.26
CA TYR A 42 7.07 -1.85 -7.97
C TYR A 42 7.06 -0.61 -7.06
N PRO A 43 7.09 -0.80 -5.74
CA PRO A 43 7.24 0.30 -4.80
C PRO A 43 8.61 0.98 -4.95
N ASP A 44 8.64 2.29 -4.76
CA ASP A 44 9.85 3.12 -4.75
C ASP A 44 10.13 3.62 -3.32
N ASN A 45 11.30 3.27 -2.78
CA ASN A 45 11.71 3.63 -1.42
C ASN A 45 12.02 5.12 -1.23
N SER A 46 12.15 5.88 -2.33
CA SER A 46 12.37 7.33 -2.27
C SER A 46 11.07 8.14 -2.09
N LEU A 47 9.91 7.50 -2.26
CA LEU A 47 8.59 8.11 -2.13
C LEU A 47 7.99 7.85 -0.75
N ASP A 48 7.13 8.76 -0.28
CA ASP A 48 6.36 8.50 0.93
C ASP A 48 5.20 7.51 0.71
N PHE A 49 4.51 7.13 1.79
CA PHE A 49 3.46 6.12 1.74
C PHE A 49 2.37 6.41 0.68
N THR A 50 1.88 7.65 0.63
CA THR A 50 0.76 8.01 -0.24
C THR A 50 1.24 8.26 -1.67
N GLU A 51 2.41 8.88 -1.83
CA GLU A 51 3.07 9.06 -3.11
C GLU A 51 3.38 7.73 -3.78
N ASN A 52 3.93 6.78 -3.04
CA ASN A 52 4.27 5.46 -3.53
C ASN A 52 3.00 4.69 -3.95
N PHE A 53 1.92 4.80 -3.18
CA PHE A 53 0.64 4.18 -3.56
C PHE A 53 0.09 4.78 -4.86
N LEU A 54 0.07 6.10 -5.01
CA LEU A 54 -0.36 6.78 -6.24
C LEU A 54 0.54 6.42 -7.43
N HIS A 55 1.86 6.35 -7.20
CA HIS A 55 2.82 5.90 -8.20
C HIS A 55 2.50 4.48 -8.68
N MET A 56 2.31 3.53 -7.77
CA MET A 56 1.98 2.15 -8.14
C MET A 56 0.65 2.04 -8.89
N MET A 57 -0.35 2.86 -8.54
CA MET A 57 -1.66 2.89 -9.19
C MET A 57 -1.60 3.46 -10.62
N PHE A 58 -0.90 4.58 -10.82
CA PHE A 58 -1.08 5.38 -12.05
C PHE A 58 0.17 5.49 -12.94
N ALA A 59 1.35 5.12 -12.46
CA ALA A 59 2.54 5.13 -13.30
C ALA A 59 2.46 4.08 -14.42
N THR A 60 3.12 4.34 -15.54
CA THR A 60 3.30 3.37 -16.62
C THR A 60 4.79 3.28 -16.97
N PRO A 61 5.26 2.17 -17.56
CA PRO A 61 6.67 2.07 -17.97
C PRO A 61 7.07 3.07 -19.06
N CYS A 62 6.09 3.68 -19.75
CA CYS A 62 6.33 4.54 -20.89
C CYS A 62 6.77 5.95 -20.50
N THR A 63 6.39 6.44 -19.31
CA THR A 63 6.66 7.81 -18.89
C THR A 63 6.91 7.90 -17.38
N LYS A 64 7.78 8.82 -16.98
CA LYS A 64 7.97 9.13 -15.56
C LYS A 64 6.68 9.72 -15.01
N TYR A 65 6.18 9.11 -13.94
CA TYR A 65 5.00 9.59 -13.23
C TYR A 65 5.41 10.51 -12.08
N THR A 66 4.97 11.76 -12.14
CA THR A 66 5.18 12.73 -11.07
C THR A 66 3.88 12.88 -10.30
N VAL A 67 3.92 12.56 -9.01
CA VAL A 67 2.74 12.68 -8.13
C VAL A 67 2.41 14.15 -7.92
N ASN A 68 1.14 14.52 -8.12
CA ASN A 68 0.68 15.87 -7.79
C ASN A 68 0.55 16.02 -6.26
N PRO A 69 1.23 17.01 -5.64
CA PRO A 69 1.22 17.18 -4.19
C PRO A 69 -0.19 17.46 -3.63
N ILE A 70 -1.08 18.08 -4.41
CA ILE A 70 -2.47 18.33 -3.99
C ILE A 70 -3.23 17.00 -3.87
N ILE A 71 -3.10 16.13 -4.88
CA ILE A 71 -3.77 14.81 -4.91
C ILE A 71 -3.23 13.92 -3.78
N LYS A 72 -1.90 13.89 -3.61
CA LYS A 72 -1.24 13.21 -2.50
C LYS A 72 -1.82 13.65 -1.16
N ASN A 73 -1.85 14.95 -0.89
CA ASN A 73 -2.31 15.47 0.40
C ASN A 73 -3.80 15.20 0.62
N ALA A 74 -4.62 15.24 -0.43
CA ALA A 74 -6.02 14.86 -0.35
C ALA A 74 -6.18 13.38 0.02
N LEU A 75 -5.45 12.49 -0.65
CA LEU A 75 -5.51 11.06 -0.38
C LEU A 75 -5.00 10.70 1.01
N ASN A 76 -3.92 11.34 1.47
CA ASN A 76 -3.41 11.14 2.83
C ASN A 76 -4.48 11.47 3.89
N LYS A 77 -5.23 12.57 3.69
CA LYS A 77 -6.36 12.91 4.56
C LYS A 77 -7.48 11.88 4.51
N ILE A 78 -7.81 11.36 3.32
CA ILE A 78 -8.81 10.29 3.18
C ILE A 78 -8.37 9.07 3.98
N PHE A 79 -7.13 8.61 3.86
CA PHE A 79 -6.64 7.47 4.63
C PHE A 79 -6.69 7.70 6.13
N ILE A 80 -6.28 8.88 6.61
CA ILE A 80 -6.36 9.20 8.04
C ILE A 80 -7.82 9.19 8.53
N LEU A 81 -8.75 9.77 7.76
CA LEU A 81 -10.16 9.84 8.13
C LEU A 81 -10.86 8.48 8.13
N HIS A 82 -10.37 7.51 7.35
CA HIS A 82 -10.91 6.15 7.27
C HIS A 82 -10.00 5.13 7.97
N ALA A 83 -9.01 5.59 8.75
CA ALA A 83 -8.03 4.71 9.37
C ALA A 83 -8.69 3.78 10.39
N ASP A 84 -9.72 4.29 11.09
CA ASP A 84 -10.52 3.53 12.02
C ASP A 84 -11.91 4.16 12.15
N HIS A 85 -12.92 3.31 12.27
CA HIS A 85 -14.29 3.68 12.58
C HIS A 85 -14.76 2.66 13.60
N GLU A 86 -14.59 2.98 14.89
CA GLU A 86 -15.00 2.13 16.01
C GLU A 86 -16.36 1.46 15.78
N GLN A 87 -16.52 0.25 16.32
CA GLN A 87 -17.68 -0.61 16.09
C GLN A 87 -18.93 -0.18 16.87
#